data_AF-A0A3N2N6V5-F1
#
_entry.id   AF-A0A3N2N6V5-F1
#
_cell.length_a   1.000
_cell.length_b   1.000
_cell.length_c   1.000
_cell.angle_alpha   90.00
_cell.angle_beta   90.00
_cell.angle_gamma   90.00
#
_symmetry.space_group_name_H-M   'P 1'
#
loop_
_entity.id
_entity.type
_entity.pdbx_description
1 polymer ?
#
loop_
_entity_poly.entity_id
_entity_poly.type
_entity_poly.pdbx_seq_one_letter_code
_entity_poly.pdbx_strand_id
1 'polypeptide(L)'
;MFSSHILLKNVESDGQYFSGLDKAIYERNQKPTESIDPQPWLDRLDNLIDENLSRLNEKFTTFKNGLLKCRDYIFNFLRDPAIPPDNNASERGIRKLKIKLKNSGCFRSDLGADAFMDLHSIVETTKKHGNSPYNAILALF
;
A
#
# COMPACT_ATOMS: atom_id res chain seq x y z
N MET A 1 -0.39 0.98 18.50
CA MET A 1 0.17 2.33 18.65
C MET A 1 1.67 2.26 18.36
N PHE A 2 2.05 1.96 17.12
CA PHE A 2 3.43 2.21 16.67
C PHE A 2 3.39 3.54 15.95
N SER A 3 3.78 4.55 16.72
CA SER A 3 3.73 5.95 16.35
C SER A 3 4.61 6.19 15.14
N SER A 4 4.03 6.79 14.11
CA SER A 4 4.69 7.32 12.90
C SER A 4 5.82 8.32 13.24
N HIS A 5 5.94 8.73 14.51
CA HIS A 5 7.04 9.55 15.04
C HIS A 5 8.38 8.82 15.21
N ILE A 6 8.44 7.49 15.19
CA ILE A 6 9.71 6.76 15.41
C ILE A 6 10.51 6.56 14.11
N LEU A 7 9.87 6.59 12.94
CA LEU A 7 10.58 6.38 11.67
C LEU A 7 11.26 7.64 11.10
N LEU A 8 10.95 8.83 11.62
CA LEU A 8 11.54 10.09 11.13
C LEU A 8 12.75 10.57 11.94
N LYS A 9 13.08 9.95 13.08
CA LYS A 9 14.19 10.41 13.95
C LYS A 9 15.47 9.56 13.90
N ASN A 10 15.50 8.50 13.08
CA ASN A 10 16.67 7.60 12.99
C ASN A 10 17.33 7.61 11.60
N VAL A 11 17.11 8.66 10.80
CA VAL A 11 17.72 8.79 9.46
C VAL A 11 18.48 10.12 9.33
N GLU A 12 19.25 10.48 10.35
CA GLU A 12 20.22 11.60 10.30
C GLU A 12 21.68 11.14 10.28
N SER A 13 21.94 9.84 10.13
CA SER A 13 23.29 9.30 9.93
C SER A 13 23.34 8.51 8.63
N ASP A 14 24.15 9.00 7.69
CA ASP A 14 24.51 8.42 6.38
C ASP A 14 23.62 8.87 5.20
N GLY A 15 23.92 10.09 4.73
CA GLY A 15 23.28 10.79 3.62
C GLY A 15 23.47 10.18 2.22
N GLN A 16 23.14 8.90 2.02
CA GLN A 16 23.21 8.31 0.68
C GLN A 16 22.14 7.25 0.31
N TYR A 17 21.08 7.05 1.10
CA TYR A 17 20.08 5.99 0.82
C TYR A 17 18.61 6.41 0.86
N PHE A 18 18.28 7.68 0.60
CA PHE A 18 16.88 8.01 0.29
C PHE A 18 16.57 7.56 -1.14
N SER A 19 15.83 6.45 -1.26
CA SER A 19 15.32 5.94 -2.52
C SER A 19 14.45 7.00 -3.21
N GLY A 20 14.20 6.86 -4.52
CA GLY A 20 13.32 7.78 -5.25
C GLY A 20 11.94 7.93 -4.58
N LEU A 21 11.40 6.84 -4.04
CA LEU A 21 10.11 6.84 -3.35
C LEU A 21 10.16 7.61 -2.02
N ASP A 22 11.23 7.45 -1.22
CA ASP A 22 11.33 8.12 0.07
C ASP A 22 11.36 9.64 -0.06
N LYS A 23 12.00 10.14 -1.12
CA LYS A 23 12.02 11.58 -1.41
C LYS A 23 10.65 12.11 -1.84
N ALA A 24 9.88 11.33 -2.61
CA ALA A 24 8.50 11.68 -2.95
C ALA A 24 7.59 11.69 -1.71
N ILE A 25 7.74 10.71 -0.82
CA ILE A 25 7.04 10.66 0.47
C ILE A 25 7.41 11.87 1.33
N TYR A 26 8.71 12.22 1.38
CA TYR A 26 9.17 13.40 2.09
C TYR A 26 8.53 14.68 1.54
N GLU A 27 8.53 14.87 0.22
CA GLU A 27 7.87 16.01 -0.42
C GLU A 27 6.39 16.09 -0.07
N ARG A 28 5.68 14.97 -0.10
CA ARG A 28 4.27 14.89 0.30
C ARG A 28 4.06 15.32 1.75
N ASN A 29 4.92 14.88 2.66
CA ASN A 29 4.81 15.20 4.08
C ASN A 29 5.04 16.68 4.38
N GLN A 30 5.82 17.39 3.55
CA GLN A 30 6.00 18.84 3.65
C GLN A 30 4.78 19.62 3.14
N LYS A 31 4.01 19.05 2.20
CA LYS A 31 2.85 19.68 1.56
C LYS A 31 1.61 18.79 1.63
N PRO A 32 1.05 18.56 2.84
CA PRO A 32 0.07 17.51 3.11
C PRO A 32 -1.33 17.78 2.53
N THR A 33 -1.61 18.96 2.01
CA THR A 33 -2.92 19.32 1.44
C THR A 33 -2.85 19.72 -0.02
N GLU A 34 -1.65 19.84 -0.58
CA GLU A 34 -1.47 20.32 -1.95
C GLU A 34 -1.51 19.16 -2.94
N SER A 35 -1.97 19.46 -4.16
CA SER A 35 -1.78 18.60 -5.33
C SER A 35 -0.41 18.89 -5.89
N ILE A 36 0.48 17.90 -5.83
CA ILE A 36 1.85 17.96 -6.36
C ILE A 36 1.85 17.24 -7.72
N ASP A 37 2.53 17.82 -8.71
CA ASP A 37 2.71 17.19 -10.02
C ASP A 37 3.60 15.93 -9.89
N PRO A 38 3.10 14.72 -10.23
CA PRO A 38 3.89 13.51 -10.15
C PRO A 38 4.88 13.35 -11.32
N GLN A 39 4.84 14.17 -12.38
CA GLN A 39 5.65 13.93 -13.58
C GLN A 39 7.16 13.87 -13.35
N PRO A 40 7.78 14.76 -12.55
CA PRO A 40 9.21 14.66 -12.28
C PRO A 40 9.61 13.31 -11.63
N TRP A 41 8.70 12.71 -10.86
CA TRP A 41 8.90 11.41 -10.23
C TRP A 41 8.69 10.24 -11.20
N LEU A 42 7.71 10.37 -12.10
CA LEU A 42 7.46 9.41 -13.17
C LEU A 42 8.61 9.37 -14.18
N ASP A 43 9.11 10.52 -14.62
CA ASP A 43 10.27 10.62 -15.52
C ASP A 43 11.50 10.01 -14.86
N ARG A 44 11.70 10.26 -13.56
CA ARG A 44 12.81 9.64 -12.81
C ARG A 44 12.65 8.13 -12.72
N LEU A 45 11.43 7.63 -12.52
CA LEU A 45 11.15 6.20 -12.50
C LEU A 45 11.46 5.56 -13.86
N ASP A 46 11.05 6.19 -14.96
CA ASP A 46 11.30 5.68 -16.31
C ASP A 46 12.79 5.61 -16.62
N ASN A 47 13.53 6.67 -16.31
CA ASN A 47 14.99 6.70 -16.49
C ASN A 47 15.68 5.56 -15.71
N LEU A 48 15.24 5.28 -14.48
CA LEU A 48 15.78 4.18 -13.67
C LEU A 48 15.40 2.80 -14.24
N ILE A 49 14.18 2.67 -14.77
CA ILE A 49 13.70 1.43 -15.37
C ILE A 49 14.47 1.15 -16.67
N ASP A 50 14.82 2.17 -17.45
CA ASP A 50 15.52 2.06 -18.73
C ASP A 50 17.02 1.80 -18.61
N GLU A 51 17.60 1.89 -17.41
CA GLU A 51 18.99 1.52 -17.19
C GLU A 51 19.29 0.09 -17.66
N ASN A 52 20.46 -0.10 -18.29
CA ASN A 52 20.87 -1.42 -18.80
C ASN A 52 21.24 -2.35 -17.64
N LEU A 53 20.25 -3.12 -17.23
CA LEU A 53 20.34 -4.07 -16.13
C LEU A 53 20.35 -5.52 -16.64
N SER A 54 20.86 -5.76 -17.84
CA SER A 54 21.00 -7.09 -18.46
C SER A 54 21.75 -8.12 -17.61
N ARG A 55 22.56 -7.64 -16.66
CA ARG A 55 23.26 -8.45 -15.64
C ARG A 55 22.34 -9.01 -14.54
N LEU A 56 21.12 -8.51 -14.40
CA LEU A 56 20.18 -8.93 -13.36
C LEU A 56 19.38 -10.15 -13.81
N ASN A 57 18.94 -10.94 -12.83
CA ASN A 57 18.25 -12.21 -13.07
C ASN A 57 16.79 -12.02 -13.54
N GLU A 58 16.17 -13.12 -13.96
CA GLU A 58 14.77 -13.17 -14.40
C GLU A 58 13.76 -12.62 -13.37
N LYS A 59 14.04 -12.76 -12.06
CA LYS A 59 13.19 -12.20 -11.01
C LYS A 59 13.15 -10.68 -11.08
N PHE A 60 14.28 -10.04 -11.42
CA PHE A 60 14.33 -8.60 -11.62
C PHE A 60 13.50 -8.18 -12.84
N THR A 61 13.55 -8.92 -13.95
CA THR A 61 12.71 -8.66 -15.13
C THR A 61 11.22 -8.72 -14.77
N THR A 62 10.82 -9.71 -13.97
CA THR A 62 9.43 -9.83 -13.49
C THR A 62 9.04 -8.64 -12.63
N PHE A 63 9.92 -8.22 -11.71
CA PHE A 63 9.71 -7.05 -10.87
C PHE A 63 9.61 -5.75 -11.69
N LYS A 64 10.52 -5.53 -12.65
CA LYS A 64 10.49 -4.40 -13.59
C LYS A 64 9.16 -4.33 -14.35
N ASN A 65 8.70 -5.46 -14.89
CA ASN A 65 7.42 -5.54 -15.57
C ASN A 65 6.24 -5.24 -14.62
N GLY A 66 6.34 -5.64 -13.35
CA GLY A 66 5.38 -5.28 -12.32
C GLY A 66 5.33 -3.77 -12.05
N LEU A 67 6.49 -3.12 -11.92
CA LEU A 67 6.59 -1.67 -11.74
C LEU A 67 6.02 -0.90 -12.94
N LEU A 68 6.31 -1.34 -14.17
CA LEU A 68 5.77 -0.72 -15.38
C LEU A 68 4.24 -0.79 -15.42
N LYS A 69 3.64 -1.90 -14.98
CA LYS A 69 2.17 -2.04 -14.90
C LYS A 69 1.53 -1.08 -13.90
N CYS A 70 2.23 -0.73 -12.82
CA CYS A 70 1.72 0.20 -11.83
C CYS A 70 2.26 1.62 -11.94
N ARG A 71 3.08 1.92 -12.96
CA ARG A 71 3.76 3.21 -13.20
C ARG A 71 2.86 4.41 -12.90
N ASP A 72 1.70 4.45 -13.54
CA ASP A 72 0.79 5.61 -13.47
C ASP A 72 0.06 5.74 -12.12
N TYR A 73 0.18 4.74 -11.24
CA TYR A 73 -0.48 4.71 -9.94
C TYR A 73 0.47 4.91 -8.75
N ILE A 74 1.77 4.64 -8.93
CA ILE A 74 2.78 4.67 -7.84
C ILE A 74 2.79 6.01 -7.11
N PHE A 75 2.64 7.12 -7.84
CA PHE A 75 2.75 8.48 -7.30
C PHE A 75 1.40 9.19 -7.13
N ASN A 76 0.28 8.47 -7.14
CA ASN A 76 -1.05 9.08 -6.99
C ASN A 76 -1.22 9.88 -5.68
N PHE A 77 -0.51 9.51 -4.62
CA PHE A 77 -0.50 10.25 -3.35
C PHE A 77 0.07 11.69 -3.47
N LEU A 78 0.87 11.96 -4.51
CA LEU A 78 1.33 13.32 -4.80
C LEU A 78 0.18 14.17 -5.34
N ARG A 79 -0.61 13.61 -6.27
CA ARG A 79 -1.71 14.31 -6.93
C ARG A 79 -2.95 14.47 -6.04
N ASP A 80 -3.35 13.40 -5.35
CA ASP A 80 -4.54 13.40 -4.50
C ASP A 80 -4.17 13.34 -3.01
N PRO A 81 -4.38 14.43 -2.26
CA PRO A 81 -4.19 14.47 -0.82
C PRO A 81 -4.94 13.44 0.02
N ALA A 82 -6.04 12.90 -0.49
CA ALA A 82 -6.80 11.87 0.23
C ALA A 82 -6.09 10.51 0.22
N ILE A 83 -5.10 10.30 -0.66
CA ILE A 83 -4.35 9.06 -0.77
C ILE A 83 -3.11 9.17 0.13
N PRO A 84 -2.99 8.30 1.17
CA PRO A 84 -1.80 8.32 2.03
C PRO A 84 -0.56 7.84 1.25
N PRO A 85 0.64 8.37 1.57
CA PRO A 85 1.89 7.94 0.95
C PRO A 85 2.35 6.54 1.39
N ASP A 86 1.75 5.99 2.44
CA ASP A 86 2.07 4.67 2.98
C ASP A 86 1.00 3.62 2.65
N ASN A 87 1.40 2.34 2.67
CA ASN A 87 0.53 1.20 2.37
C ASN A 87 -0.10 0.57 3.64
N ASN A 88 0.01 1.21 4.81
CA ASN A 88 -0.31 0.57 6.09
C ASN A 88 -1.77 0.10 6.16
N ALA A 89 -2.69 0.86 5.57
CA ALA A 89 -4.10 0.50 5.54
C ALA A 89 -4.33 -0.81 4.77
N SER A 90 -3.74 -0.93 3.58
CA SER A 90 -3.80 -2.13 2.75
C SER A 90 -3.19 -3.34 3.46
N GLU A 91 -2.01 -3.18 4.07
CA GLU A 91 -1.37 -4.25 4.84
C GLU A 91 -2.22 -4.72 6.02
N ARG A 92 -2.84 -3.79 6.76
CA ARG A 92 -3.73 -4.13 7.88
C ARG A 92 -4.96 -4.92 7.42
N GLY A 93 -5.51 -4.59 6.25
CA GLY A 93 -6.61 -5.34 5.64
C GLY A 93 -6.23 -6.80 5.38
N ILE A 94 -5.19 -7.02 4.57
CA ILE A 94 -4.77 -8.38 4.18
C ILE A 94 -4.25 -9.23 5.35
N ARG A 95 -3.70 -8.60 6.39
CA ARG A 95 -3.14 -9.29 7.55
C ARG A 95 -4.17 -10.13 8.29
N LYS A 96 -5.44 -9.72 8.31
CA LYS A 96 -6.53 -10.50 8.94
C LYS A 96 -6.73 -11.86 8.26
N LEU A 97 -6.64 -11.89 6.93
CA LEU A 97 -6.72 -13.12 6.14
C LEU A 97 -5.55 -14.06 6.48
N LYS A 98 -4.33 -13.51 6.56
CA LYS A 98 -3.15 -14.30 6.91
C LYS A 98 -3.20 -14.83 8.34
N ILE A 99 -3.74 -14.05 9.29
CA ILE A 99 -3.95 -14.49 10.68
C ILE A 99 -4.97 -15.63 10.73
N LYS A 100 -6.08 -15.52 9.99
CA LYS A 100 -7.07 -16.61 9.87
C LYS A 100 -6.42 -17.90 9.37
N LEU A 101 -5.62 -17.80 8.31
CA LEU A 101 -4.88 -18.95 7.76
C LEU A 101 -3.87 -19.52 8.77
N LYS A 102 -3.11 -18.67 9.46
CA LYS A 102 -2.13 -19.10 10.48
C LYS A 102 -2.80 -19.85 11.64
N ASN A 103 -3.92 -19.34 12.13
CA ASN A 103 -4.58 -19.88 13.31
C ASN A 103 -5.48 -21.08 13.00
N SER A 104 -6.15 -21.10 11.83
CA SER A 104 -7.11 -22.15 11.46
C SER A 104 -6.61 -23.11 10.38
N GLY A 105 -5.43 -22.87 9.80
CA GLY A 105 -4.84 -23.69 8.73
C GLY A 105 -5.41 -23.33 7.35
N CYS A 106 -6.66 -23.73 7.08
CA CYS A 106 -7.36 -23.48 5.81
C CYS A 106 -8.88 -23.40 6.03
N PHE A 107 -9.61 -23.01 4.98
CA PHE A 107 -11.06 -23.19 4.95
C PHE A 107 -11.40 -24.67 4.71
N ARG A 108 -12.45 -25.16 5.35
CA ARG A 108 -12.88 -26.57 5.24
C ARG A 108 -13.80 -26.83 4.04
N SER A 109 -14.28 -25.76 3.41
CA SER A 109 -15.10 -25.76 2.19
C SER A 109 -15.01 -24.40 1.51
N ASP A 110 -15.27 -24.36 0.20
CA ASP A 110 -15.34 -23.11 -0.57
C ASP A 110 -16.50 -22.22 -0.07
N LEU A 111 -17.65 -22.83 0.22
CA LEU A 111 -18.79 -22.11 0.83
C LEU A 111 -18.40 -21.39 2.13
N GLY A 112 -17.58 -22.04 2.99
CA GLY A 112 -17.10 -21.43 4.22
C GLY A 112 -16.04 -20.35 3.99
N ALA A 113 -15.28 -20.43 2.89
CA ALA A 113 -14.36 -19.39 2.47
C ALA A 113 -15.13 -18.16 1.97
N ASP A 114 -16.10 -18.36 1.09
CA ASP A 114 -16.93 -17.31 0.51
C ASP A 114 -17.70 -16.56 1.59
N ALA A 115 -18.40 -17.28 2.49
CA ALA A 115 -19.12 -16.67 3.59
C ALA A 115 -18.20 -15.84 4.51
N PHE A 116 -16.97 -16.30 4.74
CA PHE A 116 -15.99 -15.52 5.51
C PHE A 116 -15.55 -14.26 4.76
N MET A 117 -15.30 -14.36 3.45
CA MET A 117 -14.89 -13.21 2.64
C MET A 117 -15.99 -12.17 2.53
N ASP A 118 -17.25 -12.59 2.39
CA ASP A 118 -18.40 -11.69 2.37
C ASP A 118 -18.53 -10.92 3.68
N LEU A 119 -18.54 -11.63 4.81
CA LEU A 119 -18.58 -10.99 6.13
C LEU A 119 -17.39 -10.07 6.35
N HIS A 120 -16.18 -10.50 5.95
CA HIS A 120 -14.98 -9.69 6.09
C HIS A 120 -15.07 -8.39 5.26
N SER A 121 -15.50 -8.50 4.00
CA SER A 121 -15.68 -7.36 3.09
C SER A 121 -16.69 -6.35 3.63
N ILE A 122 -17.84 -6.82 4.11
CA ILE A 122 -18.89 -5.96 4.71
C ILE A 122 -18.34 -5.24 5.94
N VAL A 123 -17.68 -5.97 6.85
CA VAL A 123 -17.14 -5.41 8.09
C VAL A 123 -16.07 -4.35 7.81
N GLU A 124 -15.12 -4.60 6.89
CA GLU A 124 -14.05 -3.65 6.59
C GLU A 124 -14.57 -2.42 5.84
N THR A 125 -15.51 -2.60 4.92
CA THR A 125 -16.17 -1.49 4.23
C THR A 125 -16.94 -0.61 5.22
N THR A 126 -17.71 -1.22 6.11
CA THR A 126 -18.47 -0.49 7.14
C THR A 126 -17.56 0.34 8.04
N LYS A 127 -16.44 -0.24 8.49
CA LYS A 127 -15.42 0.49 9.28
C LYS A 127 -14.81 1.65 8.50
N LYS A 128 -14.53 1.47 7.20
CA LYS A 128 -13.99 2.52 6.33
C LYS A 128 -14.92 3.72 6.22
N HIS A 129 -16.24 3.49 6.26
CA HIS A 129 -17.26 4.54 6.26
C HIS A 129 -17.61 5.07 7.67
N GLY A 130 -16.89 4.67 8.71
CA GLY A 130 -17.14 5.14 10.09
C GLY A 130 -18.41 4.58 10.74
N ASN A 131 -19.00 3.53 10.16
CA ASN A 131 -20.24 2.93 10.63
C ASN A 131 -19.99 1.74 11.58
N SER A 132 -21.03 1.35 12.32
CA SER A 132 -20.98 0.17 13.21
C SER A 132 -21.06 -1.14 12.42
N PRO A 133 -20.04 -2.02 12.50
CA PRO A 133 -20.10 -3.34 11.86
C PRO A 133 -21.26 -4.20 12.37
N TYR A 134 -21.62 -4.04 13.64
CA TYR A 134 -22.74 -4.75 14.25
C TYR A 134 -24.05 -4.38 13.58
N ASN A 135 -24.31 -3.07 13.41
CA ASN A 135 -25.53 -2.60 12.74
C ASN A 135 -25.58 -3.03 11.27
N ALA A 136 -24.44 -3.00 10.59
CA ALA A 136 -24.36 -3.43 9.19
C ALA A 136 -24.68 -4.93 9.02
N ILE A 137 -24.17 -5.79 9.92
CA ILE A 137 -24.50 -7.22 9.90
C ILE A 137 -25.97 -7.44 10.26
N LEU A 138 -26.49 -6.72 11.25
CA LEU A 138 -27.89 -6.83 11.66
C LEU A 138 -28.86 -6.48 10.52
N ALA A 139 -28.51 -5.52 9.67
CA ALA A 139 -29.33 -5.11 8.52
C ALA A 139 -29.38 -6.12 7.36
N LEU A 140 -28.64 -7.22 7.42
CA LEU A 140 -28.66 -8.30 6.41
C LEU A 140 -29.75 -9.35 6.67
N PHE A 141 -30.41 -9.29 7.84
CA PHE A 141 -31.43 -10.23 8.30
C PHE A 141 -32.73 -9.50 8.58
#